data_AF-A0A6S7II47-F1
#
_entry.id   AF-A0A6S7II47-F1
#
_cell.length_a   1.000
_cell.length_b   1.000
_cell.length_c   1.000
_cell.angle_alpha   90.00
_cell.angle_beta   90.00
_cell.angle_gamma   90.00
#
_symmetry.space_group_name_H-M   'P 1'
#
loop_
_entity.id
_entity.type
_entity.pdbx_description
1 polymer ?
#
loop_
_entity_poly.entity_id
_entity_poly.type
_entity_poly.pdbx_seq_one_letter_code
_entity_poly.pdbx_strand_id
1 'polypeptide(L)'
;MAASEVDDNELPDEIISSLEDFYRSMNTVEETLDPLLVMSSEEIHEKLDVLDRAKLDLMMVYAMNSMFWIYLITQGVNPKEHGIKHELDRVKDYMKKIKDAGDKRKASLKIDKDAARRFVKGALANPGASESAKSKSRKEKRKKEVSSEKRKKKKVD
;
A
#
# COMPACT_ATOMS: atom_id res chain seq x y z
N MET A 1 61.89 -24.67 -11.90
CA MET A 1 60.44 -24.43 -12.03
C MET A 1 59.74 -25.35 -11.05
N ALA A 2 59.47 -24.86 -9.84
CA ALA A 2 58.68 -25.61 -8.87
C ALA A 2 57.21 -25.40 -9.26
N ALA A 3 56.53 -26.50 -9.60
CA ALA A 3 55.08 -26.50 -9.68
C ALA A 3 54.57 -26.14 -8.29
N SER A 4 53.82 -25.05 -8.19
CA SER A 4 53.07 -24.72 -6.98
C SER A 4 52.13 -25.89 -6.70
N GLU A 5 52.39 -26.59 -5.60
CA GLU A 5 51.49 -27.57 -5.01
C GLU A 5 50.15 -26.86 -4.81
N VAL A 6 49.12 -27.29 -5.56
CA VAL A 6 47.75 -26.86 -5.32
C VAL A 6 47.34 -27.57 -4.04
N ASP A 7 47.16 -26.82 -2.95
CA ASP A 7 46.61 -27.37 -1.72
C ASP A 7 45.15 -27.75 -2.00
N ASP A 8 44.87 -29.05 -2.06
CA ASP A 8 43.51 -29.59 -2.28
C ASP A 8 42.50 -29.16 -1.18
N ASN A 9 42.97 -28.49 -0.12
CA ASN A 9 42.13 -27.93 0.95
C ASN A 9 41.79 -26.45 0.77
N GLU A 10 42.32 -25.79 -0.27
CA GLU A 10 42.04 -24.38 -0.53
C GLU A 10 40.74 -24.23 -1.35
N LEU A 11 39.77 -23.49 -0.81
CA LEU A 11 38.52 -23.19 -1.50
C LEU A 11 38.82 -22.40 -2.79
N PRO A 12 38.11 -22.64 -3.90
CA PRO A 12 38.30 -21.86 -5.11
C PRO A 12 38.11 -20.35 -4.86
N ASP A 13 38.93 -19.52 -5.50
CA ASP A 13 38.89 -18.06 -5.37
C ASP A 13 37.49 -17.48 -5.63
N GLU A 14 36.72 -18.07 -6.56
CA GLU A 14 35.35 -17.62 -6.85
C GLU A 14 34.41 -17.81 -5.65
N ILE A 15 34.60 -18.88 -4.88
CA ILE A 15 33.81 -19.17 -3.68
C ILE A 15 34.22 -18.23 -2.56
N ILE A 16 35.53 -18.00 -2.38
CA ILE A 16 36.05 -17.05 -1.40
C ILE A 16 35.49 -15.65 -1.68
N SER A 17 35.58 -15.17 -2.93
CA SER A 17 35.03 -13.87 -3.34
C SER A 17 33.52 -13.78 -3.08
N SER A 18 32.77 -14.84 -3.40
CA SER A 18 31.31 -14.87 -3.17
C SER A 18 30.96 -14.80 -1.68
N LEU A 19 31.76 -15.44 -0.82
CA LEU A 19 31.59 -15.39 0.64
C LEU A 19 31.92 -14.01 1.20
N GLU A 20 32.97 -13.36 0.71
CA GLU A 20 33.29 -11.98 1.09
C GLU A 20 32.17 -11.01 0.71
N ASP A 21 31.63 -11.14 -0.51
CA ASP A 21 30.52 -10.30 -0.98
C ASP A 21 29.25 -10.54 -0.15
N PHE A 22 28.98 -11.80 0.20
CA PHE A 22 27.88 -12.14 1.10
C PHE A 22 28.06 -11.52 2.49
N TYR A 23 29.25 -11.62 3.07
CA TYR A 23 29.57 -11.03 4.38
C TYR A 23 29.42 -9.50 4.37
N ARG A 24 29.93 -8.82 3.33
CA ARG A 24 29.76 -7.37 3.16
C ARG A 24 28.28 -6.99 3.03
N SER A 25 27.50 -7.79 2.30
CA SER A 25 26.05 -7.58 2.16
C SER A 25 25.33 -7.74 3.50
N MET A 26 25.72 -8.73 4.32
CA MET A 26 25.18 -8.93 5.67
C MET A 26 25.47 -7.76 6.60
N ASN A 27 26.72 -7.25 6.61
CA ASN A 27 27.06 -6.06 7.40
C ASN A 27 26.23 -4.84 6.99
N THR A 28 26.02 -4.66 5.68
CA THR A 28 25.17 -3.57 5.17
C THR A 28 23.73 -3.67 5.69
N VAL A 29 23.19 -4.89 5.78
CA VAL A 29 21.84 -5.13 6.34
C VAL A 29 21.80 -4.80 7.83
N GLU A 30 22.80 -5.22 8.60
CA GLU A 30 22.91 -4.92 10.03
C GLU A 30 22.97 -3.41 10.28
N GLU A 31 23.90 -2.70 9.63
CA GLU A 31 24.04 -1.24 9.73
C GLU A 31 22.74 -0.49 9.36
N THR A 32 22.00 -1.00 8.37
CA THR A 32 20.73 -0.41 7.94
C THR A 32 19.62 -0.62 8.97
N LEU A 33 19.62 -1.76 9.68
CA LEU A 33 18.59 -2.13 10.65
C LEU A 33 18.88 -1.60 12.06
N ASP A 34 20.14 -1.37 12.42
CA ASP A 34 20.55 -0.82 13.72
C ASP A 34 19.69 0.34 14.23
N PRO A 35 19.44 1.43 13.47
CA PRO A 35 18.62 2.52 13.97
C PRO A 35 17.16 2.10 14.27
N LEU A 36 16.64 1.10 13.56
CA LEU A 36 15.30 0.57 13.77
C LEU A 36 15.23 -0.39 14.97
N LEU A 37 16.35 -1.03 15.32
CA LEU A 37 16.45 -1.96 16.46
C LEU A 37 16.71 -1.23 17.79
N VAL A 38 17.37 -0.07 17.76
CA VAL A 38 17.68 0.75 18.94
C VAL A 38 16.48 1.59 19.40
N MET A 39 15.64 2.05 18.47
CA MET A 39 14.48 2.88 18.78
C MET A 39 13.27 2.04 19.18
N SER A 40 12.44 2.53 20.11
CA SER A 40 11.17 1.88 20.44
C SER A 40 10.17 1.98 19.30
N SER A 41 9.30 0.98 19.16
CA SER A 41 8.25 0.99 18.12
C SER A 41 7.30 2.19 18.30
N GLU A 42 7.00 2.57 19.55
CA GLU A 42 6.20 3.75 19.84
C GLU A 42 6.85 5.05 19.33
N GLU A 43 8.14 5.25 19.58
CA GLU A 43 8.88 6.45 19.14
C GLU A 43 8.94 6.59 17.62
N ILE A 44 9.04 5.47 16.90
CA ILE A 44 9.03 5.46 15.44
C ILE A 44 7.61 5.77 14.94
N HIS A 45 6.61 5.16 15.55
CA HIS A 45 5.21 5.33 15.15
C HIS A 45 4.67 6.73 15.40
N GLU A 46 5.08 7.42 16.47
CA GLU A 46 4.66 8.79 16.73
C GLU A 46 5.07 9.78 15.63
N LYS A 47 6.22 9.53 14.98
CA LYS A 47 6.78 10.42 13.95
C LYS A 47 6.24 10.17 12.54
N LEU A 48 5.50 9.08 12.34
CA LEU A 48 5.05 8.62 11.03
C LEU A 48 3.54 8.77 10.84
N ASP A 49 3.14 9.11 9.61
CA ASP A 49 1.73 9.07 9.23
C ASP A 49 1.24 7.61 9.16
N VAL A 50 -0.08 7.41 9.17
CA VAL A 50 -0.67 6.06 9.18
C VAL A 50 -0.21 5.21 7.99
N LEU A 51 -0.03 5.82 6.82
CA LEU A 51 0.37 5.12 5.62
C LEU A 51 1.86 4.74 5.66
N ASP A 52 2.70 5.62 6.19
CA ASP A 52 4.13 5.40 6.33
C ASP A 52 4.44 4.39 7.43
N ARG A 53 3.67 4.37 8.53
CA ARG A 53 3.70 3.26 9.51
C ARG A 53 3.42 1.91 8.85
N ALA A 54 2.33 1.82 8.10
CA ALA A 54 1.98 0.58 7.40
C ALA A 54 3.06 0.13 6.39
N LYS A 55 3.72 1.07 5.71
CA LYS A 55 4.84 0.76 4.82
C LYS A 55 6.04 0.21 5.61
N LEU A 56 6.39 0.86 6.72
CA LEU A 56 7.51 0.45 7.55
C LEU A 56 7.28 -0.96 8.10
N ASP A 57 6.13 -1.22 8.72
CA ASP A 57 5.77 -2.54 9.25
C ASP A 57 5.86 -3.61 8.16
N LEU A 58 5.34 -3.31 6.97
CA LEU A 58 5.39 -4.25 5.85
C LEU A 58 6.81 -4.48 5.34
N MET A 59 7.66 -3.45 5.33
CA MET A 59 9.08 -3.57 4.98
C MET A 59 9.84 -4.43 6.01
N MET A 60 9.54 -4.28 7.30
CA MET A 60 10.14 -5.11 8.35
C MET A 60 9.76 -6.59 8.17
N VAL A 61 8.47 -6.87 7.91
CA VAL A 61 8.02 -8.23 7.64
C VAL A 61 8.63 -8.79 6.35
N TYR A 62 8.79 -7.96 5.31
CA TYR A 62 9.49 -8.36 4.09
C TYR A 62 10.96 -8.72 4.35
N ALA A 63 11.67 -7.87 5.12
CA ALA A 63 13.07 -8.07 5.47
C ALA A 63 13.26 -9.36 6.27
N MET A 64 12.46 -9.58 7.32
CA MET A 64 12.51 -10.82 8.11
C MET A 64 12.29 -12.07 7.26
N ASN A 65 11.28 -12.07 6.39
CA ASN A 65 11.02 -13.22 5.51
C ASN A 65 12.14 -13.42 4.48
N SER A 66 12.76 -12.35 4.00
CA SER A 66 13.87 -12.42 3.05
C SER A 66 15.14 -12.98 3.72
N MET A 67 15.44 -12.56 4.95
CA MET A 67 16.55 -13.11 5.73
C MET A 67 16.33 -14.59 6.05
N PHE A 68 15.09 -14.97 6.37
CA PHE A 68 14.75 -16.38 6.58
C PHE A 68 14.88 -17.21 5.30
N TRP A 69 14.52 -16.65 4.14
CA TRP A 69 14.76 -17.29 2.84
C TRP A 69 16.25 -17.56 2.61
N ILE A 70 17.10 -16.57 2.88
CA ILE A 70 18.57 -16.71 2.78
C ILE A 70 19.06 -17.79 3.74
N TYR A 71 18.59 -17.79 4.99
CA TYR A 71 18.93 -18.82 5.98
C TYR A 71 18.60 -20.23 5.49
N LEU A 72 17.44 -20.45 4.89
CA LEU A 72 17.09 -21.77 4.33
C LEU A 72 18.08 -22.21 3.24
N ILE A 73 18.52 -21.28 2.38
CA ILE A 73 19.54 -21.57 1.36
C ILE A 73 20.85 -22.00 2.03
N THR A 74 21.30 -21.35 3.10
CA THR A 74 22.54 -21.74 3.81
C THR A 74 22.43 -23.10 4.49
N GLN A 75 21.22 -23.53 4.86
CA GLN A 75 20.96 -24.88 5.38
C GLN A 75 20.78 -25.94 4.27
N GLY A 76 20.92 -25.57 3.00
CA GLY A 76 20.69 -26.47 1.87
C GLY A 76 19.22 -26.82 1.62
N VAL A 77 18.28 -26.08 2.22
CA VAL A 77 16.84 -26.27 2.04
C VAL A 77 16.36 -25.39 0.89
N ASN A 78 15.66 -25.98 -0.08
CA ASN A 78 15.06 -25.22 -1.18
C ASN A 78 13.90 -24.35 -0.67
N PRO A 79 14.02 -23.00 -0.63
CA PRO A 79 12.99 -22.17 -0.03
C PRO A 79 11.70 -22.10 -0.88
N LYS A 80 11.77 -22.49 -2.16
CA LYS A 80 10.59 -22.54 -3.05
C LYS A 80 9.61 -23.64 -2.68
N GLU A 81 10.10 -24.67 -1.99
CA GLU A 81 9.31 -25.79 -1.47
C GLU A 81 8.91 -25.58 0.00
N HIS A 82 9.45 -24.54 0.64
CA HIS A 82 9.14 -24.16 2.01
C HIS A 82 7.96 -23.16 2.07
N GLY A 83 7.24 -23.15 3.19
CA GLY A 83 6.09 -22.26 3.42
C GLY A 83 6.40 -20.76 3.35
N ILE A 84 7.69 -20.39 3.42
CA ILE A 84 8.19 -19.01 3.30
C ILE A 84 7.79 -18.35 1.98
N LYS A 85 7.62 -19.14 0.91
CA LYS A 85 7.14 -18.63 -0.38
C LYS A 85 5.74 -18.00 -0.24
N HIS A 86 4.86 -18.65 0.52
CA HIS A 86 3.52 -18.13 0.77
C HIS A 86 3.55 -16.84 1.60
N GLU A 87 4.48 -16.74 2.56
CA GLU A 87 4.68 -15.51 3.34
C GLU A 87 5.12 -14.34 2.44
N LEU A 88 6.06 -14.57 1.51
CA LEU A 88 6.49 -13.56 0.55
C LEU A 88 5.37 -13.14 -0.41
N ASP A 89 4.56 -14.10 -0.88
CA ASP A 89 3.41 -13.78 -1.73
C ASP A 89 2.34 -12.98 -0.95
N ARG A 90 2.11 -13.32 0.32
CA ARG A 90 1.25 -12.52 1.21
C ARG A 90 1.79 -11.09 1.37
N VAL A 91 3.09 -10.91 1.54
CA VAL A 91 3.71 -9.59 1.64
C VAL A 91 3.49 -8.77 0.36
N LYS A 92 3.65 -9.38 -0.84
CA LYS A 92 3.37 -8.70 -2.12
C LYS A 92 1.92 -8.24 -2.22
N ASP A 93 0.97 -9.06 -1.79
CA ASP A 93 -0.45 -8.69 -1.77
C ASP A 93 -0.71 -7.49 -0.87
N TYR A 94 -0.07 -7.43 0.30
CA TYR A 94 -0.16 -6.28 1.19
C TYR A 94 0.54 -5.03 0.61
N MET A 95 1.65 -5.18 -0.11
CA MET A 95 2.30 -4.04 -0.78
C MET A 95 1.36 -3.41 -1.82
N LYS A 96 0.63 -4.25 -2.56
CA LYS A 96 -0.41 -3.79 -3.49
C LYS A 96 -1.53 -3.05 -2.77
N LYS A 97 -2.02 -3.56 -1.65
CA LYS A 97 -3.08 -2.90 -0.85
C LYS A 97 -2.63 -1.52 -0.33
N ILE A 98 -1.40 -1.41 0.17
CA ILE A 98 -0.85 -0.13 0.65
C ILE A 98 -0.71 0.86 -0.52
N LYS A 99 -0.22 0.41 -1.67
CA LYS A 99 -0.13 1.23 -2.89
C LYS A 99 -1.50 1.76 -3.31
N ASP A 100 -2.48 0.87 -3.41
CA ASP A 100 -3.85 1.23 -3.79
C ASP A 100 -4.48 2.23 -2.79
N ALA A 101 -4.22 2.07 -1.49
CA ALA A 101 -4.68 3.00 -0.46
C ALA A 101 -4.03 4.39 -0.63
N GLY A 102 -2.72 4.43 -0.90
CA GLY A 102 -2.00 5.68 -1.18
C GLY A 102 -2.52 6.40 -2.43
N ASP A 103 -2.79 5.67 -3.50
CA ASP A 103 -3.31 6.22 -4.75
C ASP A 103 -4.74 6.74 -4.61
N LYS A 104 -5.60 6.03 -3.87
CA LYS A 104 -6.96 6.51 -3.53
C LYS A 104 -6.91 7.80 -2.72
N ARG A 105 -6.01 7.92 -1.74
CA ARG A 105 -5.81 9.15 -0.97
C ARG A 105 -5.41 10.30 -1.89
N LYS A 106 -4.44 10.10 -2.79
CA LYS A 106 -4.04 11.11 -3.78
C LYS A 106 -5.17 11.50 -4.73
N ALA A 107 -5.98 10.53 -5.18
CA ALA A 107 -7.12 10.77 -6.05
C ALA A 107 -8.21 11.61 -5.33
N SER A 108 -8.49 11.34 -4.06
CA SER A 108 -9.47 12.12 -3.27
C SER A 108 -9.06 13.57 -3.04
N LEU A 109 -7.77 13.90 -3.14
CA LEU A 109 -7.25 15.27 -3.04
C LEU A 109 -7.41 16.06 -4.35
N LYS A 110 -7.80 15.41 -5.47
CA LYS A 110 -8.05 16.09 -6.74
C LYS A 110 -9.47 16.66 -6.76
N ILE A 111 -9.58 17.98 -6.70
CA ILE A 111 -10.85 18.69 -6.83
C ILE A 111 -11.20 18.85 -8.31
N ASP A 112 -12.45 18.57 -8.68
CA ASP A 112 -13.01 18.87 -9.99
C ASP A 112 -13.17 20.40 -10.14
N LYS A 113 -12.16 21.02 -10.75
CA LYS A 113 -12.12 22.47 -10.99
C LYS A 113 -13.25 22.94 -11.90
N ASP A 114 -13.73 22.09 -12.82
CA ASP A 114 -14.81 22.44 -13.74
C ASP A 114 -16.15 22.43 -13.02
N ALA A 115 -16.41 21.44 -12.16
CA ALA A 115 -17.57 21.43 -11.28
C ALA A 115 -17.56 22.66 -10.36
N ALA A 116 -16.43 22.99 -9.73
CA ALA A 116 -16.29 24.19 -8.91
C ALA A 116 -16.59 25.49 -9.69
N ARG A 117 -16.06 25.63 -10.91
CA ARG A 117 -16.36 26.76 -11.80
C ARG A 117 -17.85 26.84 -12.15
N ARG A 118 -18.51 25.71 -12.41
CA ARG A 118 -19.95 25.65 -12.68
C ARG A 118 -20.76 26.08 -11.46
N PHE A 119 -20.38 25.66 -10.25
CA PHE A 119 -21.03 26.10 -9.01
C PHE A 119 -20.89 27.61 -8.81
N VAL A 120 -19.69 28.17 -8.97
CA VAL A 120 -19.45 29.61 -8.86
C VAL A 120 -20.24 30.38 -9.93
N LYS A 121 -20.17 29.96 -11.20
CA LYS A 121 -20.90 30.60 -12.29
C LYS A 121 -22.40 30.53 -12.10
N GLY A 122 -22.92 29.39 -11.65
CA GLY A 122 -24.34 29.22 -11.34
C GLY A 122 -24.82 30.11 -10.20
N ALA A 123 -24.01 30.27 -9.14
CA ALA A 123 -24.31 31.15 -8.02
C ALA A 123 -24.27 32.64 -8.42
N LEU A 124 -23.32 33.04 -9.27
CA LEU A 124 -23.20 34.42 -9.75
C LEU A 124 -24.25 34.77 -10.81
N ALA A 125 -24.63 33.83 -11.67
CA ALA A 125 -25.58 34.07 -12.75
C ALA A 125 -27.04 34.24 -12.26
N ASN A 126 -27.36 33.77 -11.06
CA ASN A 126 -28.70 33.91 -10.48
C ASN A 126 -28.65 34.07 -8.95
N PRO A 127 -28.39 35.30 -8.44
CA PRO A 127 -28.31 35.55 -7.00
C PRO A 127 -29.62 35.27 -6.23
N GLY A 128 -30.75 35.08 -6.91
CA GLY A 128 -32.07 34.73 -6.31
C GLY A 128 -32.64 33.35 -6.67
N ALA A 129 -31.94 32.50 -7.44
CA ALA A 129 -32.52 31.22 -7.89
C ALA A 129 -32.39 30.05 -6.88
N SER A 130 -31.61 30.21 -5.81
CA SER A 130 -31.45 29.17 -4.78
C SER A 130 -32.77 28.86 -4.06
N GLU A 131 -33.66 29.85 -3.89
CA GLU A 131 -35.00 29.64 -3.33
C GLU A 131 -36.01 29.06 -4.33
N SER A 132 -35.92 29.47 -5.60
CA SER A 132 -36.88 29.05 -6.63
C SER A 132 -36.63 27.63 -7.17
N ALA A 133 -35.38 27.14 -7.12
CA ALA A 133 -35.05 25.74 -7.46
C ALA A 133 -35.51 24.74 -6.37
N LYS A 134 -35.38 25.11 -5.08
CA LYS A 134 -35.92 24.31 -3.95
C LYS A 134 -37.45 24.24 -4.00
N SER A 135 -38.13 25.33 -4.38
CA SER A 135 -39.59 25.34 -4.48
C SER A 135 -40.09 24.51 -5.66
N LYS A 136 -39.40 24.50 -6.80
CA LYS A 136 -39.76 23.67 -7.97
C LYS A 136 -39.57 22.17 -7.69
N SER A 137 -38.47 21.75 -7.08
CA SER A 137 -38.24 20.31 -6.79
C SER A 137 -39.21 19.76 -5.73
N ARG A 138 -39.60 20.58 -4.73
CA ARG A 138 -40.61 20.22 -3.72
C ARG A 138 -42.03 20.14 -4.32
N LYS A 139 -42.35 21.00 -5.28
CA LYS A 139 -43.64 21.00 -6.01
C LYS A 139 -43.75 19.82 -6.97
N GLU A 140 -42.64 19.38 -7.55
CA GLU A 140 -42.58 18.22 -8.44
C GLU A 140 -42.63 16.88 -7.68
N LYS A 141 -41.98 16.76 -6.51
CA LYS A 141 -42.17 15.62 -5.60
C LYS A 141 -43.62 15.48 -5.11
N ARG A 142 -44.26 16.59 -4.69
CA ARG A 142 -45.67 16.60 -4.28
C ARG A 142 -46.63 16.20 -5.41
N LYS A 143 -46.37 16.58 -6.67
CA LYS A 143 -47.20 16.17 -7.82
C LYS A 143 -47.08 14.66 -8.12
N LYS A 144 -45.90 14.06 -7.94
CA LYS A 144 -45.70 12.61 -8.14
C LYS A 144 -46.37 11.77 -7.05
N GLU A 145 -46.34 12.20 -5.79
CA GLU A 145 -47.04 11.54 -4.68
C GLU A 145 -48.57 11.59 -4.81
N VAL A 146 -49.15 12.73 -5.20
CA VAL A 146 -50.61 12.84 -5.40
C VAL A 146 -51.10 11.99 -6.58
N SER A 147 -50.26 11.79 -7.60
CA SER A 147 -50.59 10.93 -8.75
C SER A 147 -50.53 9.43 -8.42
N SER A 148 -49.68 8.99 -7.49
CA SER A 148 -49.60 7.59 -7.06
C SER A 148 -50.75 7.23 -6.10
N GLU A 149 -51.18 8.15 -5.24
CA GLU A 149 -52.32 7.99 -4.33
C GLU A 149 -53.65 7.79 -5.08
N LYS A 150 -53.90 8.60 -6.13
CA LYS A 150 -55.11 8.48 -6.98
C LYS A 150 -55.17 7.16 -7.75
N ARG A 151 -54.03 6.61 -8.16
CA ARG A 151 -53.96 5.31 -8.85
C ARG A 151 -54.24 4.13 -7.91
N LYS A 152 -53.95 4.24 -6.61
CA LYS A 152 -54.27 3.21 -5.62
C LYS A 152 -55.76 3.17 -5.27
N LYS A 153 -56.42 4.33 -5.15
CA LYS A 153 -57.87 4.38 -4.85
C LYS A 153 -58.77 3.87 -5.98
N LYS A 154 -58.35 4.00 -7.24
CA LYS A 154 -59.12 3.51 -8.41
C LYS A 154 -59.01 1.98 -8.65
N LYS A 155 -58.30 1.25 -7.78
CA LYS A 155 -58.07 -0.20 -7.91
C LYS A 155 -58.79 -1.02 -6.83
N VAL A 156 -59.59 -0.35 -5.98
CA VAL A 156 -60.28 -0.95 -4.82
C VAL A 156 -61.81 -0.85 -4.97
N ASP A 157 -62.30 -0.29 -6.07
CA ASP A 157 -63.71 -0.35 -6.50
C ASP A 157 -63.84 -1.27 -7.72
#